data_AF-A0A396PNB8-F1
#
_entry.id   AF-A0A396PNB8-F1
#
_cell.length_a   1.000
_cell.length_b   1.000
_cell.length_c   1.000
_cell.angle_alpha   90.00
_cell.angle_beta   90.00
_cell.angle_gamma   90.00
#
_symmetry.space_group_name_H-M   'P 1'
#
loop_
_entity.id
_entity.type
_entity.pdbx_description
1 polymer ?
#
loop_
_entity_poly.entity_id
_entity_poly.type
_entity_poly.pdbx_seq_one_letter_code
_entity_poly.pdbx_strand_id
1 'polypeptide(L)'
;MMNFFRGIPGDLEEAARVDGAGPWRILWQIVVPCSKPVIATIVLFTSVGYWNEYFQGLVLMNKETNYPLQTYIRQISVQIPVGVTLTAEQYQQLAQNSNKSLEAAKVFIALVPMLIVYPFLQKYFVTGITLGAVKE
;
A
#
# COMPACT_ATOMS: atom_id res chain seq x y z
N MET A 1 3.38 -5.94 -15.68
CA MET A 1 2.80 -5.03 -16.71
C MET A 1 3.12 -5.49 -18.13
N MET A 2 4.39 -5.61 -18.52
CA MET A 2 4.79 -6.04 -19.88
C MET A 2 4.12 -7.34 -20.34
N ASN A 3 4.06 -8.36 -19.49
CA ASN A 3 3.40 -9.64 -19.81
C ASN A 3 1.88 -9.50 -20.01
N PHE A 4 1.23 -8.55 -19.33
CA PHE A 4 -0.20 -8.32 -19.50
C PHE A 4 -0.48 -7.63 -20.84
N PHE A 5 0.30 -6.61 -21.21
CA PHE A 5 0.19 -5.96 -22.51
C PHE A 5 0.45 -6.93 -23.67
N ARG A 6 1.44 -7.83 -23.53
CA ARG A 6 1.68 -8.91 -24.53
C ARG A 6 0.52 -9.90 -24.63
N GLY A 7 -0.34 -9.99 -23.62
CA GLY A 7 -1.53 -10.83 -23.63
C GLY A 7 -2.75 -10.16 -24.26
N ILE A 8 -2.68 -8.87 -24.61
CA ILE A 8 -3.75 -8.17 -25.33
C ILE A 8 -3.65 -8.59 -26.82
N PRO A 9 -4.76 -9.03 -27.45
CA PRO A 9 -4.76 -9.39 -28.87
C PRO A 9 -4.34 -8.20 -29.73
N GLY A 10 -3.33 -8.40 -30.60
CA GLY A 10 -2.87 -7.36 -31.54
C GLY A 10 -3.95 -6.92 -32.52
N ASP A 11 -4.89 -7.82 -32.84
CA ASP A 11 -6.01 -7.59 -33.73
C ASP A 11 -6.89 -6.39 -33.30
N LEU A 12 -6.99 -6.12 -31.99
CA LEU A 12 -7.72 -4.97 -31.46
C LEU A 12 -7.06 -3.64 -31.83
N GLU A 13 -5.73 -3.59 -31.83
CA GLU A 13 -4.98 -2.40 -32.21
C GLU A 13 -4.98 -2.19 -33.74
N GLU A 14 -4.90 -3.28 -34.51
CA GLU A 14 -4.99 -3.24 -35.97
C GLU A 14 -6.38 -2.79 -36.43
N ALA A 15 -7.45 -3.36 -35.88
CA ALA A 15 -8.83 -2.94 -36.19
C ALA A 15 -9.05 -1.46 -35.88
N ALA A 16 -8.60 -0.99 -34.72
CA ALA A 16 -8.72 0.42 -34.35
C ALA A 16 -7.94 1.34 -35.30
N ARG A 17 -6.79 0.89 -35.81
CA ARG A 17 -6.01 1.63 -36.80
C ARG A 17 -6.71 1.69 -38.15
N VAL A 18 -7.36 0.61 -38.58
CA VAL A 18 -8.19 0.58 -39.80
C VAL A 18 -9.36 1.56 -39.66
N ASP A 19 -9.96 1.68 -38.47
CA ASP A 19 -10.99 2.67 -38.13
C ASP A 19 -10.46 4.11 -38.00
N GLY A 20 -9.17 4.35 -38.29
CA GLY A 20 -8.55 5.67 -38.23
C GLY A 20 -8.22 6.17 -36.82
N ALA A 21 -8.20 5.30 -35.81
CA ALA A 21 -7.80 5.68 -34.46
C ALA A 21 -6.29 5.93 -34.39
N GLY A 22 -5.90 7.13 -33.93
CA GLY A 22 -4.51 7.46 -33.64
C GLY A 22 -3.98 6.75 -32.38
N PRO A 23 -2.64 6.71 -32.17
CA PRO A 23 -2.01 5.99 -31.05
C PRO A 23 -2.54 6.37 -29.67
N TRP A 24 -2.79 7.65 -29.43
CA TRP A 24 -3.35 8.14 -28.17
C TRP A 24 -4.79 7.65 -27.91
N ARG A 25 -5.58 7.53 -28.98
CA ARG A 25 -6.95 7.03 -28.89
C ARG A 25 -6.94 5.54 -28.56
N ILE A 26 -6.08 4.77 -29.22
CA ILE A 26 -5.88 3.33 -28.95
C ILE A 26 -5.44 3.12 -27.49
N LEU A 27 -4.47 3.91 -27.00
CA LEU A 27 -4.00 3.83 -25.62
C LEU A 27 -5.13 4.00 -24.61
N TRP A 28 -5.87 5.11 -24.69
CA TRP A 28 -6.88 5.46 -23.69
C TRP A 28 -8.20 4.71 -23.82
N GLN A 29 -8.59 4.31 -25.04
CA GLN A 29 -9.88 3.65 -25.29
C GLN A 29 -9.79 2.12 -25.31
N ILE A 30 -8.62 1.55 -25.58
CA ILE A 30 -8.45 0.08 -25.70
C ILE A 30 -7.47 -0.42 -24.64
N VAL A 31 -6.22 0.03 -24.69
CA VAL A 31 -5.14 -0.55 -23.86
C VAL A 31 -5.40 -0.30 -22.36
N VAL A 32 -5.72 0.93 -21.95
CA VAL A 32 -5.95 1.29 -20.54
C VAL A 32 -7.18 0.56 -19.96
N PRO A 33 -8.36 0.54 -20.62
CA PRO A 33 -9.51 -0.22 -20.14
C PRO A 33 -9.27 -1.72 -20.02
N CYS A 34 -8.60 -2.33 -21.01
CA CYS A 34 -8.22 -3.74 -20.95
C CYS A 34 -7.23 -4.02 -19.80
N SER A 35 -6.41 -3.03 -19.45
CA SER A 35 -5.37 -3.14 -18.41
C SER A 35 -5.83 -2.77 -17.00
N LYS A 36 -7.12 -2.48 -16.79
CA LYS A 36 -7.68 -2.18 -15.46
C LYS A 36 -7.27 -3.19 -14.37
N PRO A 37 -7.29 -4.52 -14.59
CA PRO A 37 -6.92 -5.49 -13.56
C PRO A 37 -5.45 -5.40 -13.14
N VAL A 38 -4.52 -5.28 -14.11
CA VAL A 38 -3.08 -5.18 -13.81
C VAL A 38 -2.73 -3.83 -13.19
N ILE A 39 -3.38 -2.74 -13.63
CA ILE A 39 -3.21 -1.40 -13.04
C ILE A 39 -3.69 -1.41 -11.59
N ALA A 40 -4.86 -1.99 -11.29
CA ALA A 40 -5.36 -2.11 -9.93
C ALA A 40 -4.38 -2.89 -9.03
N THR A 41 -3.79 -3.97 -9.55
CA THR A 41 -2.79 -4.77 -8.84
C THR A 41 -1.51 -3.97 -8.54
N ILE A 42 -1.01 -3.19 -9.51
CA ILE A 42 0.18 -2.35 -9.33
C ILE A 42 -0.08 -1.23 -8.33
N VAL A 43 -1.19 -0.52 -8.49
CA VAL A 43 -1.60 0.57 -7.58
C VAL A 43 -1.68 0.01 -6.17
N LEU A 44 -2.29 -1.15 -6.00
CA LEU A 44 -2.35 -1.81 -4.72
C LEU A 44 -0.98 -2.04 -4.10
N PHE A 45 -0.13 -2.84 -4.73
CA PHE A 45 1.13 -3.24 -4.13
C PHE A 45 2.03 -2.02 -3.87
N THR A 46 1.98 -1.03 -4.76
CA THR A 46 2.67 0.25 -4.58
C THR A 46 2.13 1.02 -3.37
N SER A 47 0.81 1.17 -3.25
CA SER A 47 0.19 1.86 -2.12
C SER A 47 0.48 1.17 -0.79
N VAL A 48 0.43 -0.16 -0.75
CA VAL A 48 0.78 -0.94 0.46
C VAL A 48 2.25 -0.77 0.79
N GLY A 49 3.14 -0.78 -0.20
CA GLY A 49 4.56 -0.53 -0.02
C GLY A 49 4.82 0.83 0.62
N TYR A 50 4.31 1.90 0.02
CA TYR A 50 4.44 3.25 0.57
C TYR A 50 3.73 3.44 1.91
N TRP A 51 2.59 2.80 2.12
CA TRP A 51 1.88 2.84 3.40
C TRP A 51 2.68 2.19 4.54
N ASN A 52 3.55 1.22 4.24
CA ASN A 52 4.39 0.54 5.24
C ASN A 52 5.83 1.09 5.28
N GLU A 53 6.17 2.02 4.39
CA GLU A 53 7.50 2.62 4.32
C GLU A 53 7.72 3.57 5.51
N TYR A 54 8.68 3.23 6.36
CA TYR A 54 9.06 4.05 7.51
C TYR A 54 10.49 4.58 7.42
N PHE A 55 11.37 3.91 6.66
CA PHE A 55 12.80 4.19 6.69
C PHE A 55 13.13 5.45 5.90
N GLN A 56 12.53 5.59 4.72
CA GLN A 56 12.73 6.79 3.90
C GLN A 56 12.24 8.06 4.61
N GLY A 57 11.10 7.99 5.31
CA GLY A 57 10.60 9.10 6.12
C GLY A 57 11.56 9.47 7.23
N LEU A 58 12.15 8.48 7.91
CA LEU A 58 13.11 8.71 8.98
C LEU A 58 14.41 9.37 8.49
N VAL A 59 14.90 8.96 7.32
CA VAL A 59 16.20 9.40 6.77
C VAL A 59 16.09 10.73 6.03
N LEU A 60 15.01 10.95 5.28
CA LEU A 60 14.87 12.08 4.36
C LEU A 60 14.17 13.30 4.97
N MET A 61 13.42 13.13 6.08
CA MET A 61 12.68 14.23 6.69
C MET A 61 13.45 14.85 7.85
N ASN A 62 13.61 16.18 7.81
CA ASN A 62 14.32 16.96 8.84
C ASN A 62 13.43 17.43 10.00
N LYS A 63 12.11 17.42 9.83
CA LYS A 63 11.14 17.91 10.83
C LYS A 63 10.09 16.86 11.09
N GLU A 64 9.75 16.67 12.36
CA GLU A 64 8.76 15.67 12.79
C GLU A 64 7.36 15.92 12.23
N THR A 65 7.00 17.19 12.00
CA THR A 65 5.72 17.59 11.39
C THR A 65 5.53 17.04 9.98
N ASN A 66 6.62 16.62 9.32
CA ASN A 66 6.58 16.08 7.96
C ASN A 66 6.67 14.56 7.94
N TYR A 67 6.71 13.90 9.11
CA TYR A 67 6.85 12.45 9.15
C TYR A 67 5.59 11.75 8.63
N PRO A 68 5.76 10.78 7.71
CA PRO A 68 4.71 9.84 7.41
C PRO A 68 4.24 9.12 8.67
N LEU A 69 2.97 8.73 8.71
CA LEU A 69 2.34 8.09 9.86
C LEU A 69 3.15 6.90 10.40
N GLN A 70 3.68 6.03 9.53
CA GLN A 70 4.51 4.89 9.97
C GLN A 70 5.82 5.31 10.61
N THR A 71 6.48 6.34 10.06
CA THR A 71 7.73 6.88 10.61
C THR A 71 7.47 7.42 12.02
N TYR A 72 6.41 8.21 12.15
CA TYR A 72 6.00 8.80 13.43
C TYR A 72 5.65 7.73 14.48
N ILE A 73 4.80 6.76 14.11
CA ILE A 73 4.42 5.65 14.99
C ILE A 73 5.64 4.86 15.49
N ARG A 74 6.65 4.66 14.63
CA ARG A 74 7.88 3.93 14.96
C ARG A 74 8.78 4.69 15.93
N GLN A 75 8.78 6.02 15.87
CA GLN A 75 9.57 6.87 16.75
C GLN A 75 8.95 7.08 18.13
N ILE A 76 7.62 6.98 18.25
CA ILE A 76 6.98 6.92 19.56
C ILE A 76 7.55 5.67 20.24
N SER A 77 8.47 5.85 21.16
CA SER A 77 9.01 4.82 22.01
C SER A 77 9.00 5.33 23.44
N VAL A 78 8.77 4.43 24.37
CA VAL A 78 8.82 4.75 25.79
C VAL A 78 10.29 4.90 26.15
N GLN A 79 10.78 6.13 26.13
CA GLN A 79 12.11 6.42 26.64
C GLN A 79 12.01 6.56 28.15
N ILE A 80 12.61 5.63 28.88
CA ILE A 80 12.84 5.82 30.31
C ILE A 80 13.95 6.90 30.42
N PRO A 81 13.68 8.06 31.02
CA PRO A 81 14.68 9.12 31.12
C PRO A 81 15.91 8.62 31.88
N VAL A 82 17.05 8.62 31.18
CA VAL A 82 18.33 8.18 31.72
C VAL A 82 18.80 9.24 32.73
N GLY A 83 18.94 8.85 34.00
CA GLY A 83 19.35 9.74 35.10
C GLY A 83 18.32 9.95 36.21
N VAL A 84 17.11 9.38 36.09
CA VAL A 84 16.14 9.35 37.18
C VAL A 84 16.28 8.03 37.94
N THR A 85 16.69 8.08 39.21
CA THR A 85 16.58 6.94 40.15
C THR A 85 15.11 6.72 40.48
N LEU A 86 14.39 6.02 39.59
CA LEU A 86 13.03 5.57 39.86
C LEU A 86 13.09 4.40 40.85
N THR A 87 12.13 4.32 41.76
CA THR A 87 11.99 3.16 42.65
C THR A 87 11.57 1.92 41.85
N ALA A 88 11.83 0.71 42.38
CA ALA A 88 11.48 -0.55 41.70
C ALA A 88 9.98 -0.63 41.33
N GLU A 89 9.11 -0.04 42.15
CA GLU A 89 7.66 0.03 41.90
C GLU A 89 7.31 1.02 40.76
N GLN A 90 7.98 2.17 40.68
CA GLN A 90 7.80 3.13 39.58
C GLN A 90 8.29 2.56 38.25
N TYR A 91 9.39 1.79 38.27
CA TYR A 91 9.86 1.03 37.09
C TYR A 91 8.83 -0.01 36.64
N GLN A 92 8.22 -0.76 37.58
CA GLN A 92 7.20 -1.74 37.24
C GLN A 92 5.91 -1.10 36.69
N GLN A 93 5.47 0.03 37.26
CA GLN A 93 4.29 0.75 36.77
C GLN A 93 4.51 1.36 35.37
N LEU A 94 5.70 1.91 35.10
CA LEU A 94 6.08 2.36 33.76
C LEU A 94 6.21 1.19 32.78
N ALA A 95 6.79 0.06 33.18
CA ALA A 95 6.90 -1.12 32.33
C ALA A 95 5.53 -1.74 31.99
N GLN A 96 4.58 -1.74 32.93
CA GLN A 96 3.24 -2.30 32.73
C GLN A 96 2.32 -1.40 31.89
N ASN A 97 2.34 -0.09 32.12
CA ASN A 97 1.44 0.83 31.41
C ASN A 97 1.94 1.24 30.03
N SER A 98 3.25 1.18 29.78
CA SER A 98 3.84 1.93 28.68
C SER A 98 4.04 1.14 27.37
N ASN A 99 4.12 -0.19 27.40
CA ASN A 99 4.52 -0.93 26.19
C ASN A 99 3.36 -1.62 25.45
N LYS A 100 2.61 -2.53 26.08
CA LYS A 100 1.70 -3.41 25.31
C LYS A 100 0.47 -2.71 24.76
N SER A 101 -0.24 -1.93 25.59
CA SER A 101 -1.47 -1.25 25.16
C SER A 101 -1.19 -0.16 24.13
N LEU A 102 -0.09 0.56 24.30
CA LEU A 102 0.36 1.62 23.39
C LEU A 102 0.89 1.05 22.06
N GLU A 103 1.60 -0.08 22.10
CA GLU A 103 2.03 -0.80 20.90
C GLU A 103 0.83 -1.41 20.14
N ALA A 104 -0.15 -1.99 20.86
CA ALA A 104 -1.39 -2.48 20.26
C ALA A 104 -2.19 -1.35 19.59
N ALA A 105 -2.32 -0.19 20.24
CA ALA A 105 -3.01 0.97 19.68
C ALA A 105 -2.33 1.49 18.38
N LYS A 106 -0.99 1.54 18.35
CA LYS A 106 -0.23 1.90 17.15
C LYS A 106 -0.51 0.97 15.97
N VAL A 107 -0.42 -0.34 16.22
CA VAL A 107 -0.68 -1.36 15.20
C VAL A 107 -2.12 -1.25 14.70
N PHE A 108 -3.07 -1.02 15.61
CA PHE A 108 -4.48 -0.84 15.25
C PHE A 108 -4.69 0.35 14.31
N ILE A 109 -4.14 1.52 14.64
CA ILE A 109 -4.24 2.73 13.80
C ILE A 109 -3.59 2.51 12.43
N ALA A 110 -2.43 1.84 12.39
CA ALA A 110 -1.73 1.54 11.14
C ALA A 110 -2.51 0.55 10.24
N LEU A 111 -3.31 -0.34 10.82
CA LEU A 111 -4.11 -1.34 10.10
C LEU A 111 -5.43 -0.80 9.56
N VAL A 112 -6.06 0.20 10.20
CA VAL A 112 -7.39 0.71 9.82
C VAL A 112 -7.47 1.10 8.33
N PRO A 113 -6.54 1.90 7.77
CA PRO A 113 -6.61 2.29 6.36
C PRO A 113 -6.45 1.11 5.41
N MET A 114 -5.62 0.13 5.77
CA MET A 114 -5.44 -1.10 4.99
C MET A 114 -6.73 -1.92 4.93
N LEU A 115 -7.48 -2.01 6.03
CA LEU A 115 -8.77 -2.68 6.08
C LEU A 115 -9.83 -1.97 5.21
N ILE A 116 -9.78 -0.64 5.12
CA ILE A 116 -10.69 0.13 4.26
C ILE A 116 -10.39 -0.12 2.78
N VAL A 117 -9.11 -0.21 2.40
CA VAL A 117 -8.71 -0.46 1.00
C VAL A 117 -9.03 -1.91 0.60
N TYR A 118 -8.92 -2.87 1.52
CA TYR A 118 -9.15 -4.30 1.29
C TYR A 118 -10.39 -4.67 0.43
N PRO A 119 -11.63 -4.22 0.75
CA PRO A 119 -12.82 -4.57 -0.04
C PRO A 119 -12.77 -4.07 -1.49
N PHE A 120 -12.13 -2.92 -1.75
CA PHE A 120 -11.97 -2.40 -3.12
C PHE A 120 -11.06 -3.29 -3.96
N LEU A 121 -10.08 -3.92 -3.32
CA LEU A 121 -9.08 -4.78 -3.97
C LEU A 121 -9.61 -6.17 -4.21
N GLN A 122 -10.40 -6.70 -3.26
CA GLN A 122 -10.98 -8.03 -3.31
C GLN A 122 -11.71 -8.27 -4.64
N LYS A 123 -12.46 -7.27 -5.13
CA LYS A 123 -13.16 -7.35 -6.42
C LYS A 123 -12.21 -7.67 -7.60
N TYR A 124 -11.04 -7.04 -7.66
CA TYR A 124 -10.11 -7.22 -8.77
C TYR A 124 -9.36 -8.56 -8.72
N PHE A 125 -9.06 -9.07 -7.51
CA PHE A 125 -8.46 -10.40 -7.36
C PHE A 125 -9.44 -11.52 -7.71
N VAL A 126 -10.70 -11.40 -7.27
CA VAL A 126 -11.73 -12.42 -7.58
C VAL A 126 -11.97 -12.50 -9.08
N THR A 127 -12.03 -11.37 -9.81
CA THR A 127 -12.17 -11.37 -11.27
C THR A 127 -10.94 -11.91 -11.99
N GLY A 128 -9.72 -11.67 -11.47
CA GLY A 128 -8.49 -12.17 -12.07
C GLY A 128 -8.33 -13.70 -11.96
N ILE A 129 -8.73 -14.28 -10.82
CA ILE A 129 -8.66 -15.73 -10.59
C ILE A 129 -9.71 -16.48 -11.42
N THR A 130 -10.93 -15.93 -11.54
CA THR A 130 -11.98 -16.57 -12.35
C THR A 130 -11.70 -16.54 -13.84
N LEU A 131 -11.03 -15.49 -14.37
CA LEU A 131 -10.57 -15.44 -15.76
C LEU A 131 -9.44 -16.45 -16.05
N GLY A 132 -8.61 -16.77 -15.04
CA GLY A 132 -7.59 -17.81 -15.16
C GLY A 132 -8.15 -19.24 -15.13
N ALA A 133 -9.30 -19.43 -14.48
CA ALA A 133 -9.98 -20.73 -14.35
C ALA A 133 -10.83 -21.11 -15.58
N VAL A 134 -11.11 -20.17 -16.49
CA VAL A 134 -11.87 -20.41 -17.74
C VAL A 134 -10.94 -20.49 -18.97
N LYS A 135 -9.62 -20.57 -18.77
CA LYS A 135 -8.70 -21.02 -19.82
C LYS A 135 -8.74 -22.56 -19.91
N GLU A 136 -9.87 -23.07 -20.43
CA GLU A 136 -9.97 -24.27 -21.27
C GLU A 136 -10.85 -23.93 -22.48
#